data_AF-A0A2D4G0I8-F1
#
_entry.id   AF-A0A2D4G0I8-F1
#
_cell.length_a   1.000
_cell.length_b   1.000
_cell.length_c   1.000
_cell.angle_alpha   90.00
_cell.angle_beta   90.00
_cell.angle_gamma   90.00
#
_symmetry.space_group_name_H-M   'P 1'
#
loop_
_entity.id
_entity.type
_entity.pdbx_description
1 polymer ?
#
loop_
_entity_poly.entity_id
_entity_poly.type
_entity_poly.pdbx_seq_one_letter_code
_entity_poly.pdbx_strand_id
1 'polypeptide(L)'
;EYMGEIKKFLENHANQEEWKVSKLKEHRRAFERMWLGFLKYKLPGSLYKKVLVILHDSILPHLNEPTLLMDFLTVAYDVGGAISLLALNGLFVLILQHNLEYPDFYTKLYSLLDPSIFHVKYRARFFRLLDLFLSSSHLPAYLVAAFAKRLSRLALTAPPDGLLIVIPFICNLLRRHPSCLVLIHRPNSPAEMPDDPYKMD
;
A
#
# COMPACT_ATOMS: atom_id res chain seq x y z
N GLU A 1 22.34 9.11 14.88
CA GLU A 1 22.74 7.77 15.39
C GLU A 1 23.01 6.71 14.32
N TYR A 2 22.80 6.93 13.02
CA TYR A 2 23.00 5.90 11.98
C TYR A 2 24.45 5.65 11.49
N MET A 3 25.45 6.39 11.98
CA MET A 3 26.86 6.25 11.55
C MET A 3 27.66 5.23 12.38
N GLY A 4 27.03 4.53 13.33
CA GLY A 4 27.71 3.64 14.27
C GLY A 4 27.85 2.17 13.83
N GLU A 5 27.08 1.69 12.86
CA GLU A 5 26.94 0.24 12.61
C GLU A 5 27.97 -0.39 11.66
N ILE A 6 28.83 0.38 10.98
CA ILE A 6 29.74 -0.15 9.94
C ILE A 6 31.10 -0.65 10.52
N LYS A 7 31.26 -0.73 11.84
CA LYS A 7 32.59 -0.91 12.47
C LYS A 7 33.06 -2.35 12.76
N LYS A 8 32.39 -3.39 12.27
CA LYS A 8 32.85 -4.78 12.44
C LYS A 8 33.03 -5.49 11.09
N PHE A 9 34.17 -5.26 10.44
CA PHE A 9 34.67 -6.17 9.41
C PHE A 9 35.48 -7.30 10.07
N LEU A 10 35.30 -8.54 9.59
CA LEU A 10 35.83 -9.76 10.21
C LEU A 10 37.31 -10.06 9.88
N GLU A 11 37.99 -9.22 9.11
CA GLU A 11 39.42 -9.36 8.81
C GLU A 11 40.16 -8.04 9.02
N ASN A 12 41.13 -8.05 9.95
CA ASN A 12 42.02 -6.93 10.23
C ASN A 12 43.20 -6.97 9.25
N HIS A 13 43.18 -6.11 8.23
CA HIS A 13 44.37 -5.82 7.45
C HIS A 13 44.72 -4.33 7.51
N ALA A 14 45.93 -4.07 8.00
CA ALA A 14 46.55 -2.77 8.11
C ALA A 14 47.00 -2.28 6.72
N ASN A 15 46.76 -0.99 6.46
CA ASN A 15 47.14 -0.20 5.30
C ASN A 15 46.45 -0.56 3.96
N GLN A 16 45.56 0.32 3.49
CA GLN A 16 45.43 0.69 2.07
C GLN A 16 44.39 1.81 1.87
N GLU A 17 44.66 2.67 0.89
CA GLU A 17 43.90 3.86 0.48
C GLU A 17 42.39 3.60 0.32
N GLU A 18 41.55 4.59 0.68
CA GLU A 18 40.08 4.57 0.71
C GLU A 18 39.40 3.48 -0.14
N TRP A 19 39.22 2.30 0.44
CA TRP A 19 38.62 1.18 -0.25
C TRP A 19 37.13 1.44 -0.53
N LYS A 20 36.72 1.22 -1.79
CA LYS A 20 35.35 1.45 -2.27
C LYS A 20 34.31 0.71 -1.42
N VAL A 21 34.63 -0.47 -0.88
CA VAL A 21 33.70 -1.27 -0.07
C VAL A 21 33.68 -0.86 1.41
N SER A 22 34.28 0.28 1.80
CA SER A 22 34.03 0.91 3.10
C SER A 22 32.91 1.95 2.98
N LYS A 23 32.51 2.30 1.76
CA LYS A 23 31.49 3.30 1.48
C LYS A 23 30.12 2.61 1.48
N LEU A 24 29.22 3.05 2.36
CA LEU A 24 27.85 2.55 2.47
C LEU A 24 27.09 2.56 1.13
N LYS A 25 27.36 3.55 0.27
CA LYS A 25 26.79 3.65 -1.08
C LYS A 25 27.14 2.45 -1.97
N GLU A 26 28.36 1.93 -1.89
CA GLU A 26 28.80 0.77 -2.68
C GLU A 26 28.17 -0.53 -2.14
N HIS A 27 27.99 -0.65 -0.82
CA HIS A 27 27.22 -1.76 -0.24
C HIS A 27 25.76 -1.75 -0.70
N ARG A 28 25.09 -0.58 -0.66
CA ARG A 28 23.72 -0.43 -1.18
C ARG A 28 23.64 -0.76 -2.67
N ARG A 29 24.66 -0.39 -3.45
CA ARG A 29 24.75 -0.71 -4.88
C ARG A 29 24.88 -2.21 -5.13
N ALA A 30 25.72 -2.91 -4.36
CA ALA A 30 25.84 -4.36 -4.44
C ALA A 30 24.54 -5.06 -4.02
N PHE A 31 23.90 -4.59 -2.95
CA PHE A 31 22.60 -5.06 -2.48
C PHE A 31 21.50 -4.89 -3.54
N GLU A 32 21.40 -3.70 -4.13
CA GLU A 32 20.45 -3.39 -5.21
C GLU A 32 20.67 -4.30 -6.43
N ARG A 33 21.91 -4.46 -6.89
CA ARG A 33 22.23 -5.35 -8.02
C ARG A 33 21.85 -6.79 -7.74
N MET A 34 22.09 -7.27 -6.52
CA MET A 34 21.69 -8.61 -6.09
C MET A 34 20.17 -8.77 -6.14
N TRP A 35 19.41 -7.84 -5.57
CA TRP A 35 17.95 -7.89 -5.58
C TRP A 35 17.37 -7.76 -6.98
N LEU A 36 17.85 -6.82 -7.80
CA LEU A 36 17.41 -6.68 -9.19
C LEU A 36 17.75 -7.93 -10.02
N GLY A 37 18.90 -8.55 -9.78
CA GLY A 37 19.27 -9.82 -10.40
C GLY A 37 18.36 -10.97 -9.96
N PHE A 38 18.07 -11.05 -8.67
CA PHE A 38 17.22 -12.08 -8.07
C PHE A 38 15.75 -11.99 -8.53
N LEU A 39 15.19 -10.77 -8.57
CA LEU A 39 13.80 -10.52 -8.94
C LEU A 39 13.51 -10.71 -10.44
N LYS A 40 14.55 -10.78 -11.29
CA LYS A 40 14.40 -11.14 -12.71
C LYS A 40 14.01 -12.60 -12.92
N TYR A 41 14.29 -13.48 -11.96
CA TYR A 41 13.93 -14.89 -12.07
C TYR A 41 12.45 -15.11 -11.72
N LYS A 42 11.84 -16.15 -12.33
CA LYS A 42 10.49 -16.58 -11.97
C LYS A 42 10.50 -17.19 -10.56
N LEU A 43 10.12 -16.41 -9.57
CA LEU A 43 10.07 -16.85 -8.18
C LEU A 43 8.85 -17.76 -7.94
N PRO A 44 9.00 -18.84 -7.14
CA PRO A 44 7.86 -19.59 -6.64
C PRO A 44 6.90 -18.70 -5.84
N GLY A 45 5.59 -18.96 -5.92
CA GLY A 45 4.57 -18.09 -5.31
C GLY A 45 4.71 -17.88 -3.79
N SER A 46 5.26 -18.86 -3.07
CA SER A 46 5.55 -18.72 -1.62
C SER A 46 6.69 -17.74 -1.36
N LEU A 47 7.74 -17.77 -2.19
CA LEU A 47 8.89 -16.87 -2.11
C LEU A 47 8.50 -15.46 -2.55
N TYR A 48 7.71 -15.36 -3.61
CA TYR A 48 7.17 -14.08 -4.11
C TYR A 48 6.41 -13.31 -3.01
N LYS A 49 5.50 -14.00 -2.29
CA LYS A 49 4.78 -13.41 -1.15
C LYS A 49 5.71 -12.99 -0.01
N LYS A 50 6.71 -13.82 0.33
CA LYS A 50 7.68 -13.48 1.38
C LYS A 50 8.49 -12.23 1.04
N VAL A 51 8.91 -12.09 -0.21
CA VAL A 51 9.62 -10.90 -0.71
C VAL A 51 8.73 -9.67 -0.56
N LEU A 52 7.48 -9.70 -1.05
CA LEU A 52 6.58 -8.56 -0.95
C LEU A 52 6.27 -8.13 0.50
N VAL A 53 6.21 -9.09 1.43
CA VAL A 53 5.99 -8.80 2.86
C VAL A 53 7.11 -7.95 3.45
N ILE A 54 8.37 -8.20 3.09
CA ILE A 54 9.54 -7.49 3.63
C ILE A 54 10.00 -6.32 2.77
N LEU A 55 9.45 -6.19 1.56
CA LEU A 55 9.93 -5.24 0.55
C LEU A 55 9.95 -3.80 1.05
N HIS A 56 8.85 -3.35 1.65
CA HIS A 56 8.68 -1.97 2.12
C HIS A 56 9.61 -1.59 3.28
N ASP A 57 9.84 -2.50 4.24
CA ASP A 57 10.59 -2.20 5.46
C ASP A 57 12.09 -2.53 5.35
N SER A 58 12.45 -3.59 4.61
CA SER A 58 13.81 -4.14 4.63
C SER A 58 14.53 -4.08 3.29
N ILE A 59 13.82 -3.87 2.17
CA ILE A 59 14.45 -3.83 0.85
C ILE A 59 14.51 -2.38 0.34
N LEU A 60 13.36 -1.71 0.19
CA LEU A 60 13.27 -0.34 -0.36
C LEU A 60 14.19 0.67 0.34
N PRO A 61 14.30 0.74 1.68
CA PRO A 61 15.13 1.75 2.35
C PRO A 61 16.64 1.59 2.11
N HIS A 62 17.07 0.44 1.58
CA HIS A 62 18.47 0.11 1.37
C HIS A 62 18.89 0.13 -0.10
N LEU A 63 17.96 0.41 -1.02
CA LEU A 63 18.28 0.63 -2.42
C LEU A 63 18.83 2.05 -2.63
N ASN A 64 19.67 2.22 -3.64
CA ASN A 64 20.09 3.55 -4.07
C ASN A 64 19.01 4.17 -4.97
N GLU A 65 18.40 3.37 -5.84
CA GLU A 65 17.35 3.78 -6.77
C GLU A 65 16.13 2.83 -6.64
N PRO A 66 15.25 3.07 -5.65
CA PRO A 66 14.09 2.21 -5.40
C PRO A 66 13.01 2.27 -6.49
N THR A 67 13.01 3.32 -7.32
CA THR A 67 12.10 3.47 -8.47
C THR A 67 12.24 2.32 -9.48
N LEU A 68 13.40 1.66 -9.56
CA LEU A 68 13.63 0.49 -10.42
C LEU A 68 12.73 -0.71 -10.08
N LEU A 69 12.15 -0.75 -8.88
CA LEU A 69 11.20 -1.79 -8.48
C LEU A 69 9.75 -1.47 -8.83
N MET A 70 9.48 -0.31 -9.43
CA MET A 70 8.13 0.10 -9.81
C MET A 70 7.48 -0.91 -10.77
N ASP A 71 8.15 -1.28 -11.86
CA ASP A 71 7.61 -2.23 -12.83
C ASP A 71 7.28 -3.58 -12.20
N PHE A 72 8.17 -4.08 -11.33
CA PHE A 72 7.94 -5.31 -10.58
C PHE A 72 6.70 -5.21 -9.68
N LEU A 73 6.55 -4.09 -8.99
CA LEU A 73 5.43 -3.83 -8.09
C LEU A 73 4.12 -3.61 -8.83
N THR A 74 4.12 -2.94 -9.98
CA THR A 74 2.95 -2.77 -10.83
C THR A 74 2.46 -4.12 -11.35
N VAL A 75 3.36 -4.96 -11.85
CA VAL A 75 3.02 -6.32 -12.26
C VAL A 75 2.47 -7.12 -11.08
N ALA A 76 3.10 -7.05 -9.91
CA ALA A 76 2.61 -7.71 -8.69
C ALA A 76 1.21 -7.23 -8.29
N TYR A 77 0.95 -5.93 -8.47
CA TYR A 77 -0.31 -5.29 -8.14
C TYR A 77 -1.45 -5.70 -9.08
N ASP A 78 -1.16 -5.96 -10.36
CA ASP A 78 -2.16 -6.40 -11.34
C ASP A 78 -2.53 -7.90 -11.22
N VAL A 79 -1.76 -8.72 -10.48
CA VAL A 79 -2.05 -10.16 -10.29
C VAL A 79 -3.37 -10.42 -9.56
N GLY A 80 -3.75 -9.56 -8.62
CA GLY A 80 -4.96 -9.71 -7.80
C GLY A 80 -4.75 -10.44 -6.47
N GLY A 81 -5.78 -10.37 -5.63
CA GLY A 81 -5.85 -11.08 -4.34
C GLY A 81 -4.77 -10.67 -3.35
N ALA A 82 -4.24 -11.63 -2.59
CA ALA A 82 -3.28 -11.36 -1.53
C ALA A 82 -1.95 -10.75 -2.03
N ILE A 83 -1.58 -10.97 -3.30
CA ILE A 83 -0.34 -10.45 -3.87
C ILE A 83 -0.47 -8.93 -4.10
N SER A 84 -1.57 -8.46 -4.66
CA SER A 84 -1.83 -7.03 -4.87
C SER A 84 -1.81 -6.24 -3.57
N LEU A 85 -2.39 -6.79 -2.50
CA LEU A 85 -2.41 -6.14 -1.18
C LEU A 85 -1.00 -6.00 -0.58
N LEU A 86 -0.13 -6.97 -0.83
CA LEU A 86 1.26 -6.91 -0.39
C LEU A 86 2.07 -5.92 -1.24
N ALA A 87 1.87 -5.94 -2.56
CA ALA A 87 2.50 -5.01 -3.49
C ALA A 87 2.10 -3.55 -3.21
N LEU A 88 0.87 -3.31 -2.76
CA LEU A 88 0.37 -1.98 -2.40
C LEU A 88 1.22 -1.30 -1.31
N ASN A 89 1.78 -2.06 -0.35
CA ASN A 89 2.70 -1.48 0.65
C ASN A 89 3.98 -0.95 0.00
N GLY A 90 4.54 -1.69 -0.97
CA GLY A 90 5.72 -1.25 -1.71
C GLY A 90 5.41 -0.03 -2.60
N LEU A 91 4.30 -0.07 -3.33
CA LEU A 91 3.85 1.06 -4.15
C LEU A 91 3.59 2.30 -3.29
N PHE A 92 3.03 2.13 -2.10
CA PHE A 92 2.80 3.24 -1.18
C PHE A 92 4.10 3.97 -0.82
N VAL A 93 5.16 3.24 -0.48
CA VAL A 93 6.47 3.82 -0.18
C VAL A 93 7.02 4.55 -1.40
N LEU A 94 6.89 3.97 -2.59
CA LEU A 94 7.32 4.61 -3.84
C LEU A 94 6.55 5.89 -4.17
N ILE A 95 5.23 5.90 -3.98
CA ILE A 95 4.39 7.08 -4.23
C ILE A 95 4.71 8.18 -3.21
N LEU A 96 4.80 7.84 -1.93
CA LEU A 96 4.96 8.84 -0.86
C LEU A 96 6.38 9.37 -0.72
N GLN A 97 7.39 8.51 -0.80
CA GLN A 97 8.79 8.88 -0.51
C GLN A 97 9.59 9.21 -1.78
N HIS A 98 9.19 8.67 -2.92
CA HIS A 98 9.89 8.85 -4.20
C HIS A 98 9.05 9.61 -5.24
N ASN A 99 7.91 10.19 -4.82
CA ASN A 99 7.02 11.00 -5.65
C ASN A 99 6.65 10.35 -6.98
N LEU A 100 6.51 9.01 -6.99
CA LEU A 100 6.11 8.30 -8.19
C LEU A 100 4.61 8.46 -8.44
N GLU A 101 4.27 8.91 -9.64
CA GLU A 101 2.89 8.97 -10.10
C GLU A 101 2.46 7.60 -10.63
N TYR A 102 1.44 7.01 -9.98
CA TYR A 102 0.79 5.80 -10.48
C TYR A 102 -0.57 6.19 -11.08
N PRO A 103 -0.77 6.02 -12.41
CA PRO A 103 -2.01 6.41 -13.06
C PRO A 103 -3.19 5.59 -12.51
N ASP A 104 -4.35 6.23 -12.37
CA ASP A 104 -5.59 5.60 -11.91
C ASP A 104 -5.48 4.84 -10.58
N PHE A 105 -4.58 5.31 -9.70
CA PHE A 105 -4.32 4.69 -8.40
C PHE A 105 -5.60 4.43 -7.60
N TYR A 106 -6.45 5.44 -7.44
CA TYR A 106 -7.69 5.31 -6.68
C TYR A 106 -8.72 4.41 -7.34
N THR A 107 -8.77 4.36 -8.67
CA THR A 107 -9.65 3.45 -9.41
C THR A 107 -9.27 2.00 -9.15
N LYS A 108 -7.96 1.69 -9.19
CA LYS A 108 -7.45 0.36 -8.84
C LYS A 108 -7.62 0.05 -7.35
N LEU A 109 -7.38 1.02 -6.47
CA LEU A 109 -7.58 0.84 -5.03
C LEU A 109 -9.05 0.54 -4.70
N TYR A 110 -9.97 1.19 -5.43
CA TYR A 110 -11.40 0.94 -5.34
C TYR A 110 -11.76 -0.47 -5.81
N SER A 111 -11.14 -0.97 -6.90
CA SER A 111 -11.40 -2.33 -7.39
C SER A 111 -10.91 -3.44 -6.45
N LEU A 112 -9.87 -3.19 -5.66
CA LEU A 112 -9.39 -4.12 -4.62
C LEU A 112 -10.34 -4.31 -3.45
N LEU A 113 -11.29 -3.40 -3.24
CA LEU A 113 -12.32 -3.53 -2.23
C LEU A 113 -13.40 -4.50 -2.71
N ASP A 114 -13.12 -5.79 -2.66
CA ASP A 114 -14.05 -6.86 -2.96
C ASP A 114 -14.48 -7.59 -1.67
N PRO A 115 -15.48 -8.49 -1.72
CA PRO A 115 -15.86 -9.28 -0.54
C PRO A 115 -14.72 -10.16 0.00
N SER A 116 -13.77 -10.55 -0.87
CA SER A 116 -12.66 -11.43 -0.49
C SER A 116 -11.69 -10.75 0.48
N ILE A 117 -11.63 -9.41 0.51
CA ILE A 117 -10.74 -8.64 1.38
C ILE A 117 -10.85 -9.00 2.86
N PHE A 118 -12.05 -9.37 3.33
CA PHE A 118 -12.28 -9.74 4.72
C PHE A 118 -11.67 -11.08 5.08
N HIS A 119 -11.38 -11.93 4.11
CA HIS A 119 -10.81 -13.26 4.33
C HIS A 119 -9.29 -13.31 4.14
N VAL A 120 -8.67 -12.23 3.66
CA VAL A 120 -7.23 -12.21 3.43
C VAL A 120 -6.46 -12.01 4.72
N LYS A 121 -5.41 -12.82 4.91
CA LYS A 121 -4.49 -12.76 6.08
C LYS A 121 -3.93 -11.36 6.36
N TYR A 122 -3.71 -10.56 5.32
CA TYR A 122 -3.06 -9.24 5.41
C TYR A 122 -4.05 -8.06 5.45
N ARG A 123 -5.35 -8.31 5.68
CA ARG A 123 -6.41 -7.28 5.69
C ARG A 123 -6.13 -6.11 6.63
N ALA A 124 -5.58 -6.35 7.82
CA ALA A 124 -5.28 -5.28 8.78
C ALA A 124 -4.24 -4.28 8.24
N ARG A 125 -3.21 -4.78 7.54
CA ARG A 125 -2.21 -3.93 6.89
C ARG A 125 -2.83 -3.13 5.75
N PHE A 126 -3.70 -3.77 4.97
CA PHE A 126 -4.42 -3.10 3.89
C PHE A 126 -5.32 -1.97 4.41
N PHE A 127 -6.16 -2.22 5.42
CA PHE A 127 -7.04 -1.17 5.97
C PHE A 127 -6.26 -0.01 6.60
N ARG A 128 -5.09 -0.28 7.20
CA ARG A 128 -4.19 0.78 7.67
C ARG A 128 -3.68 1.66 6.52
N LEU A 129 -3.25 1.04 5.41
CA LEU A 129 -2.83 1.78 4.22
C LEU A 129 -3.99 2.57 3.60
N LEU A 130 -5.16 1.93 3.48
CA LEU A 130 -6.36 2.54 2.94
C LEU A 130 -6.75 3.78 3.75
N ASP A 131 -6.67 3.71 5.08
CA ASP A 131 -6.96 4.86 5.95
C ASP A 131 -5.99 6.01 5.70
N LEU A 132 -4.71 5.69 5.49
CA LEU A 132 -3.67 6.65 5.21
C LEU A 132 -3.88 7.32 3.84
N PHE A 133 -4.20 6.56 2.79
CA PHE A 133 -4.55 7.13 1.49
C PHE A 133 -5.77 8.05 1.56
N LEU A 134 -6.84 7.59 2.23
CA LEU A 134 -8.08 8.35 2.35
C LEU A 134 -8.01 9.48 3.39
N SER A 135 -6.91 9.59 4.14
CA SER A 135 -6.65 10.73 5.02
C SER A 135 -6.12 11.97 4.31
N SER A 136 -5.76 11.85 3.02
CA SER A 136 -5.22 12.96 2.24
C SER A 136 -6.23 14.11 2.11
N SER A 137 -5.78 15.33 2.36
CA SER A 137 -6.59 16.57 2.28
C SER A 137 -7.01 16.94 0.86
N HIS A 138 -6.30 16.43 -0.16
CA HIS A 138 -6.52 16.79 -1.56
C HIS A 138 -7.54 15.86 -2.27
N LEU A 139 -8.24 15.02 -1.52
CA LEU A 139 -9.22 14.11 -2.11
C LEU A 139 -10.55 14.81 -2.39
N PRO A 140 -11.10 14.66 -3.61
CA PRO A 140 -12.41 15.19 -3.92
C PRO A 140 -13.49 14.40 -3.16
N ALA A 141 -14.54 15.10 -2.72
CA ALA A 141 -15.59 14.52 -1.89
C ALA A 141 -16.31 13.32 -2.55
N TYR A 142 -16.48 13.33 -3.87
CA TYR A 142 -17.12 12.21 -4.58
C TYR A 142 -16.35 10.90 -4.45
N LEU A 143 -15.01 10.97 -4.44
CA LEU A 143 -14.13 9.81 -4.34
C LEU A 143 -14.26 9.21 -2.95
N VAL A 144 -14.17 10.06 -1.91
CA VAL A 144 -14.36 9.64 -0.52
C VAL A 144 -15.75 9.01 -0.32
N ALA A 145 -16.79 9.63 -0.88
CA ALA A 145 -18.15 9.11 -0.83
C ALA A 145 -18.28 7.73 -1.51
N ALA A 146 -17.61 7.52 -2.65
CA ALA A 146 -17.60 6.23 -3.34
C ALA A 146 -16.94 5.14 -2.49
N PHE A 147 -15.78 5.42 -1.86
CA PHE A 147 -15.14 4.48 -0.94
C PHE A 147 -16.00 4.18 0.29
N ALA A 148 -16.59 5.22 0.90
CA ALA A 148 -17.49 5.05 2.04
C ALA A 148 -18.67 4.14 1.69
N LYS A 149 -19.35 4.41 0.57
CA LYS A 149 -20.51 3.66 0.12
C LYS A 149 -20.15 2.22 -0.29
N ARG A 150 -19.01 2.00 -0.95
CA ARG A 150 -18.52 0.65 -1.27
C ARG A 150 -18.26 -0.17 -0.01
N LEU A 151 -17.56 0.41 0.97
CA LEU A 151 -17.31 -0.23 2.26
C LEU A 151 -18.62 -0.53 3.01
N SER A 152 -19.61 0.38 2.97
CA SER A 152 -20.93 0.13 3.55
C SER A 152 -21.65 -1.05 2.88
N ARG A 153 -21.58 -1.20 1.55
CA ARG A 153 -22.16 -2.36 0.87
C ARG A 153 -21.43 -3.66 1.23
N LEU A 154 -20.09 -3.62 1.26
CA LEU A 154 -19.28 -4.77 1.66
C LEU A 154 -19.53 -5.20 3.10
N ALA A 155 -19.81 -4.24 3.99
CA ALA A 155 -20.15 -4.51 5.39
C ALA A 155 -21.40 -5.39 5.54
N LEU A 156 -22.38 -5.31 4.62
CA LEU A 156 -23.60 -6.15 4.68
C LEU A 156 -23.29 -7.65 4.54
N THR A 157 -22.20 -8.00 3.86
CA THR A 157 -21.75 -9.38 3.67
C THR A 157 -20.53 -9.75 4.50
N ALA A 158 -20.02 -8.81 5.30
CA ALA A 158 -18.78 -8.99 6.05
C ALA A 158 -18.98 -9.90 7.28
N PRO A 159 -17.97 -10.70 7.65
CA PRO A 159 -17.98 -11.41 8.92
C PRO A 159 -17.93 -10.41 10.10
N PRO A 160 -18.38 -10.81 11.32
CA PRO A 160 -18.40 -9.93 12.48
C PRO A 160 -17.05 -9.26 12.80
N ASP A 161 -15.96 -9.99 12.63
CA ASP A 161 -14.61 -9.45 12.83
C ASP A 161 -14.24 -8.35 11.80
N GLY A 162 -14.71 -8.48 10.55
CA GLY A 162 -14.52 -7.46 9.52
C GLY A 162 -15.31 -6.18 9.83
N LEU A 163 -16.51 -6.31 10.40
CA LEU A 163 -17.35 -5.18 10.81
C LEU A 163 -16.68 -4.31 11.88
N LEU A 164 -15.93 -4.92 12.80
CA LEU A 164 -15.17 -4.19 13.83
C LEU A 164 -14.12 -3.25 13.24
N ILE A 165 -13.62 -3.53 12.03
CA ILE A 165 -12.68 -2.68 11.31
C ILE A 165 -13.43 -1.67 10.45
N VAL A 166 -14.43 -2.13 9.68
CA VAL A 166 -15.10 -1.32 8.65
C VAL A 166 -15.99 -0.23 9.24
N ILE A 167 -16.74 -0.50 10.30
CA ILE A 167 -17.68 0.48 10.86
C ILE A 167 -16.93 1.71 11.41
N PRO A 168 -15.90 1.56 12.28
CA PRO A 168 -15.11 2.71 12.73
C PRO A 168 -14.40 3.41 11.57
N PHE A 169 -13.93 2.65 10.57
CA PHE A 169 -13.30 3.21 9.38
C PHE A 169 -14.24 4.17 8.63
N ILE A 170 -15.46 3.73 8.33
CA ILE A 170 -16.48 4.55 7.65
C ILE A 170 -16.81 5.79 8.50
N CYS A 171 -17.04 5.61 9.81
CA CYS A 171 -17.32 6.73 10.71
C CYS A 171 -16.18 7.77 10.72
N ASN A 172 -14.93 7.33 10.80
CA ASN A 172 -13.77 8.22 10.78
C ASN A 172 -13.60 8.91 9.42
N LEU A 173 -13.92 8.23 8.34
CA LEU A 173 -13.89 8.79 6.99
C LEU A 173 -14.95 9.91 6.83
N LEU A 174 -16.19 9.66 7.25
CA LEU A 174 -17.28 10.64 7.18
C LEU A 174 -17.06 11.83 8.13
N ARG A 175 -16.46 11.60 9.31
CA ARG A 175 -16.09 12.68 10.24
C ARG A 175 -15.01 13.59 9.67
N ARG A 176 -14.05 13.06 8.91
CA ARG A 176 -12.99 13.85 8.24
C ARG A 176 -13.54 14.67 7.07
N HIS A 177 -14.56 14.16 6.38
CA HIS A 177 -15.14 14.80 5.19
C HIS A 177 -16.61 15.16 5.41
N PRO A 178 -16.91 16.33 6.01
CA PRO A 178 -18.28 16.72 6.36
C PRO A 178 -19.21 16.82 5.15
N SER A 179 -18.68 17.09 3.95
CA SER A 179 -19.44 17.06 2.69
C SER A 179 -20.10 15.70 2.40
N CYS A 180 -19.56 14.61 2.96
CA CYS A 180 -20.10 13.26 2.80
C CYS A 180 -21.19 12.91 3.85
N LEU A 181 -21.46 13.77 4.84
CA LEU A 181 -22.52 13.52 5.85
C LEU A 181 -23.92 13.46 5.26
N VAL A 182 -24.09 14.00 4.04
CA VAL A 182 -25.29 13.84 3.21
C VAL A 182 -25.59 12.37 2.88
N LEU A 183 -24.65 11.44 3.11
CA LEU A 183 -24.90 10.00 2.99
C LEU A 183 -25.67 9.42 4.19
N ILE A 184 -25.61 10.08 5.35
CA ILE A 184 -26.31 9.66 6.59
C ILE A 184 -27.66 10.39 6.69
N HIS A 185 -27.67 11.71 6.49
CA HIS A 185 -28.85 12.53 6.67
C HIS A 185 -29.00 13.54 5.53
N ARG A 186 -30.16 13.52 4.87
CA ARG A 186 -30.51 14.44 3.76
C ARG A 186 -31.78 15.22 4.11
N PRO A 187 -31.66 16.41 4.72
CA PRO A 187 -32.83 17.19 5.13
C PRO A 187 -33.63 17.77 3.95
N ASN A 188 -32.97 18.01 2.82
CA ASN A 188 -33.55 18.68 1.64
C ASN A 188 -33.88 17.73 0.49
N SER A 189 -33.87 16.41 0.73
CA SER A 189 -34.20 15.41 -0.30
C SER A 189 -35.67 14.98 -0.23
N PRO A 190 -36.26 14.56 -1.36
CA PRO A 190 -37.61 13.99 -1.36
C PRO A 190 -37.69 12.83 -0.37
N ALA A 191 -38.83 12.70 0.32
CA ALA A 191 -39.06 11.70 1.37
C ALA A 191 -38.90 10.25 0.89
N GLU A 192 -39.10 10.02 -0.41
CA GLU A 192 -38.95 8.73 -1.06
C GLU A 192 -37.84 8.79 -2.11
N MET A 193 -36.88 7.87 -2.01
CA MET A 193 -35.96 7.53 -3.09
C MET A 193 -36.28 6.10 -3.53
N PRO A 194 -36.92 5.90 -4.69
CA PRO A 194 -37.36 4.57 -5.12
C PRO A 194 -36.20 3.62 -5.39
N ASP A 195 -35.05 4.15 -5.83
CA ASP A 195 -33.86 3.38 -6.18
C ASP A 195 -32.58 3.98 -5.56
N ASP A 196 -31.58 3.14 -5.29
CA ASP A 196 -30.24 3.59 -4.89
C ASP A 196 -29.48 4.09 -6.13
N PRO A 197 -29.15 5.40 -6.23
CA PRO A 197 -28.47 5.95 -7.40
C PRO A 197 -27.02 5.48 -7.54
N TYR A 198 -26.47 4.80 -6.52
CA TYR A 198 -25.10 4.35 -6.51
C TYR A 198 -24.86 3.12 -7.40
N LYS A 199 -23.92 3.26 -8.32
CA LYS A 199 -23.41 2.21 -9.22
C LYS A 199 -22.12 1.63 -8.65
N MET A 200 -22.06 0.31 -8.54
CA MET A 200 -20.86 -0.39 -8.03
C MET A 200 -19.80 -0.64 -9.09
N ASP A 201 -20.23 -0.75 -10.34
CA ASP A 201 -19.41 -1.04 -11.52
C ASP A 201 -18.79 0.22 -12.12
#